data_AF-A0A524JE22-F1
#
_entry.id   AF-A0A524JE22-F1
#
_cell.length_a   1.000
_cell.length_b   1.000
_cell.length_c   1.000
_cell.angle_alpha   90.00
_cell.angle_beta   90.00
_cell.angle_gamma   90.00
#
_symmetry.space_group_name_H-M   'P 1'
#
loop_
_entity.id
_entity.type
_entity.pdbx_description
1 polymer ?
#
loop_
_entity_poly.entity_id
_entity_poly.type
_entity_poly.pdbx_seq_one_letter_code
_entity_poly.pdbx_strand_id
1 'polypeptide(L)' 'MTEPLARYTVDEHGIALLQLDRPDRRNAINTPMLEQLLGHIAAARDDEGVR' A
#
# COMPACT_ATOMS: atom_id res chain seq x y z
N MET A 1 4.05 -4.08 -17.46
CA MET A 1 3.52 -4.16 -16.09
C MET A 1 4.19 -3.05 -15.30
N THR A 2 3.44 -2.13 -14.69
CA THR A 2 4.01 -1.03 -13.89
C THR A 2 4.66 -1.59 -12.62
N GLU A 3 5.85 -1.11 -12.26
CA GLU A 3 6.52 -1.51 -11.03
C GLU A 3 5.66 -1.13 -9.79
N PRO A 4 5.64 -1.98 -8.73
CA PRO A 4 4.94 -1.64 -7.50
C PRO A 4 5.63 -0.44 -6.82
N LEU A 5 4.85 0.61 -6.53
CA LEU A 5 5.30 1.83 -5.85
C LEU A 5 4.87 1.87 -4.39
N ALA A 6 3.93 1.00 -4.01
CA ALA A 6 3.54 0.70 -2.64
C ALA A 6 3.15 -0.77 -2.49
N ARG A 7 3.55 -1.38 -1.37
CA ARG A 7 3.21 -2.75 -0.99
C ARG A 7 2.22 -2.76 0.17
N TYR A 8 1.33 -3.74 0.16
CA TYR A 8 0.32 -3.95 1.19
C TYR A 8 0.37 -5.40 1.67
N THR A 9 0.41 -5.58 3.00
CA THR A 9 0.39 -6.90 3.66
C THR A 9 -0.40 -6.79 4.96
N VAL A 10 -1.10 -7.86 5.36
CA VAL A 10 -1.73 -7.98 6.69
C VAL A 10 -1.06 -9.14 7.42
N ASP A 11 -0.68 -8.93 8.68
CA ASP A 11 -0.08 -9.98 9.50
C ASP A 11 -1.12 -10.86 10.23
N GLU A 12 -0.66 -11.89 10.93
CA GLU A 12 -1.53 -12.82 11.67
C GLU A 12 -2.30 -12.17 12.84
N HIS A 13 -1.88 -10.98 13.27
CA HIS A 13 -2.54 -10.20 14.31
C HIS A 13 -3.60 -9.23 13.75
N GLY A 14 -3.73 -9.14 12.43
CA GLY A 14 -4.64 -8.24 11.74
C GLY A 14 -4.08 -6.83 11.52
N ILE A 15 -2.76 -6.66 11.61
CA ILE A 15 -2.12 -5.36 11.40
C ILE A 15 -1.80 -5.19 9.91
N ALA A 16 -2.42 -4.21 9.29
CA ALA A 16 -2.15 -3.82 7.91
C ALA A 16 -0.89 -2.95 7.79
N LEU A 17 0.11 -3.43 7.06
CA LEU A 17 1.31 -2.67 6.70
C LEU A 17 1.21 -2.17 5.26
N LEU A 18 1.21 -0.85 5.12
CA LEU A 18 1.34 -0.16 3.83
C LEU A 18 2.75 0.43 3.72
N GLN A 19 3.57 -0.14 2.84
CA GLN A 19 4.96 0.27 2.66
C GLN A 19 5.16 1.01 1.34
N LEU A 20 5.74 2.20 1.40
CA LEU A 20 6.17 2.95 0.22
C LEU A 20 7.42 2.31 -0.40
N ASP A 21 7.40 2.03 -1.70
CA ASP A 21 8.40 1.19 -2.39
C ASP A 21 9.01 1.91 -3.61
N ARG A 22 9.42 3.17 -3.42
CA ARG A 22 10.08 4.00 -4.43
C ARG A 22 11.38 4.63 -3.89
N PRO A 23 12.36 3.81 -3.51
CA PRO A 23 13.56 4.27 -2.80
C PRO A 23 14.43 5.22 -3.62
N ASP A 24 14.51 5.02 -4.94
CA ASP A 24 15.28 5.86 -5.87
C ASP A 24 14.78 7.33 -5.91
N ARG A 25 13.53 7.56 -5.51
CA ARG A 25 12.92 8.90 -5.43
C ARG A 25 12.57 9.31 -4.00
N ARG A 26 13.18 8.69 -2.99
CA ARG A 26 12.89 8.96 -1.57
C ARG A 26 11.39 8.88 -1.26
N ASN A 27 10.70 7.95 -1.91
CA ASN A 27 9.25 7.75 -1.80
C ASN A 27 8.40 8.99 -2.14
N ALA A 28 8.89 9.88 -3.01
CA ALA A 28 8.10 11.01 -3.49
C ALA A 28 6.81 10.50 -4.15
N ILE A 29 5.66 10.99 -3.69
CA ILE A 29 4.34 10.56 -4.15
C ILE A 29 4.06 11.20 -5.52
N ASN A 30 3.86 10.36 -6.54
CA ASN A 30 3.34 10.75 -7.84
C ASN A 30 1.92 10.17 -8.03
N THR A 31 1.25 10.52 -9.12
CA THR A 31 -0.12 10.05 -9.39
C THR A 31 -0.25 8.52 -9.37
N PRO A 32 0.61 7.73 -10.04
CA PRO A 32 0.50 6.27 -9.97
C PRO A 32 0.68 5.70 -8.56
N MET A 33 1.57 6.28 -7.75
CA MET A 33 1.75 5.87 -6.36
C MET A 33 0.52 6.20 -5.53
N LEU A 34 -0.04 7.40 -5.70
CA LEU A 34 -1.27 7.80 -5.02
C LEU A 34 -2.43 6.84 -5.34
N GLU A 35 -2.61 6.46 -6.61
CA GLU A 35 -3.61 5.49 -7.03
C GLU A 35 -3.43 4.13 -6.33
N GLN A 36 -2.19 3.64 -6.22
CA GLN A 36 -1.89 2.40 -5.49
C GLN A 36 -2.20 2.54 -3.98
N LEU A 37 -1.83 3.66 -3.35
CA LEU A 37 -2.13 3.89 -1.94
C LEU A 37 -3.63 3.91 -1.67
N LEU A 38 -4.40 4.60 -2.51
CA LEU A 38 -5.87 4.63 -2.40
C LEU A 38 -6.48 3.23 -2.59
N GLY A 39 -5.97 2.45 -3.54
CA GLY A 39 -6.39 1.06 -3.75
C GLY A 39 -6.12 0.18 -2.53
N HIS A 40 -4.92 0.27 -1.94
CA HIS A 40 -4.56 -0.50 -0.74
C HIS A 40 -5.38 -0.08 0.49
N ILE A 41 -5.65 1.21 0.66
CA ILE A 41 -6.50 1.72 1.75
C ILE A 41 -7.95 1.24 1.58
N ALA A 42 -8.46 1.25 0.35
CA ALA A 42 -9.80 0.72 0.07
C ALA A 42 -9.88 -0.78 0.36
N ALA A 43 -8.86 -1.55 -0.03
CA ALA A 43 -8.78 -2.97 0.30
C ALA A 43 -8.75 -3.20 1.82
N ALA A 44 -7.94 -2.43 2.57
CA ALA A 44 -7.87 -2.54 4.02
C ALA A 44 -9.19 -2.21 4.72
N ARG A 45 -9.97 -1.26 4.18
CA ARG A 45 -11.31 -0.94 4.70
C ARG A 45 -12.28 -2.11 4.58
N ASP A 46 -12.17 -2.87 3.50
CA ASP A 46 -13.08 -3.96 3.15
C ASP A 46 -12.56 -5.33 3.63
N ASP A 47 -11.42 -5.38 4.33
CA ASP A 47 -10.77 -6.60 4.84
C ASP A 47 -11.17 -6.86 6.31
N GLU A 48 -11.98 -7.89 6.53
CA GLU A 48 -12.43 -8.33 7.87
C GLU A 48 -11.28 -8.82 8.78
N GLY A 49 -10.12 -9.13 8.20
CA GLY A 49 -8.91 -9.52 8.93
C GLY A 49 -8.16 -8.33 9.54
N VAL A 50 -8.41 -7.09 9.08
CA VAL A 50 -7.75 -5.88 9.57
C VAL A 50 -8.43 -5.36 10.85
N ARG A 51 -7.63 -4.95 11.84
CA ARG A 51 -8.09 -4.50 13.17
C ARG A 51 -7.62 -3.10 13.56
#